data_AF-A0A8T5S670-F1
#
_entry.id   AF-A0A8T5S670-F1
#
_cell.length_a   1.000
_cell.length_b   1.000
_cell.length_c   1.000
_cell.angle_alpha   90.00
_cell.angle_beta   90.00
_cell.angle_gamma   90.00
#
_symmetry.space_group_name_H-M   'P 1'
#
loop_
_entity.id
_entity.type
_entity.pdbx_description
1 polymer ?
#
loop_
_entity_poly.entity_id
_entity_poly.type
_entity_poly.pdbx_seq_one_letter_code
_entity_poly.pdbx_strand_id
1 'polypeptide(L)'
;MSNKNMTLEDYQNAGEEIFNKLHLDSFPVSIKYIKDLKKEIPPGVRRPIDNGENVSICQAFTYARRFRQKLSITAADNFCTPSSVAHGWVPLTMEEFTESQVRQKWSKDVQAEKRRAEHTYANNFKNIIELAYRGVIVSPLTETPVIPDSILIYCDGPKLTYIINALNYEHKRKYRIQSTFEGFGESCSKGGLMPFITQKAQIVIPGTGDRSFAGIQDHELGIGMPASYIFYVLENLFQTGAGQGLKFPLRQLIPKLNENLTPGFKYMREVIDKKLNEMKNQ
;
A
#
# COMPACT_ATOMS: atom_id res chain seq x y z
N MET A 1 -17.03 16.38 0.55
CA MET A 1 -16.50 17.03 -0.67
C MET A 1 -16.99 16.27 -1.89
N SER A 2 -17.54 16.99 -2.87
CA SER A 2 -18.20 16.49 -4.07
C SER A 2 -17.32 15.56 -4.91
N ASN A 3 -17.95 14.60 -5.60
CA ASN A 3 -17.37 13.76 -6.66
C ASN A 3 -16.81 14.62 -7.81
N LYS A 4 -15.70 15.31 -7.59
CA LYS A 4 -14.88 15.87 -8.66
C LYS A 4 -13.98 14.74 -9.11
N ASN A 5 -14.12 14.29 -10.36
CA ASN A 5 -13.16 13.38 -10.96
C ASN A 5 -11.80 14.09 -10.98
N MET A 6 -10.84 13.55 -10.25
CA MET A 6 -9.49 14.10 -10.16
C MET A 6 -8.77 13.86 -11.48
N THR A 7 -8.09 14.89 -11.96
CA THR A 7 -7.32 14.86 -13.21
C THR A 7 -5.97 14.17 -12.99
N LEU A 8 -5.28 13.87 -14.09
CA LEU A 8 -3.91 13.35 -14.03
C LEU A 8 -2.98 14.30 -13.25
N GLU A 9 -3.10 15.60 -13.49
CA GLU A 9 -2.29 16.65 -12.86
C GLU A 9 -2.56 16.73 -11.35
N ASP A 10 -3.82 16.56 -10.91
CA ASP A 10 -4.16 16.51 -9.48
C ASP A 10 -3.40 15.39 -8.76
N TYR A 11 -3.27 14.21 -9.39
CA TYR A 11 -2.50 13.10 -8.83
C TYR A 11 -0.99 13.35 -8.81
N GLN A 12 -0.46 13.98 -9.86
CA GLN A 12 0.96 14.36 -9.93
C GLN A 12 1.31 15.36 -8.81
N ASN A 13 0.49 16.41 -8.67
CA ASN A 13 0.62 17.42 -7.63
C ASN A 13 0.49 16.81 -6.22
N ALA A 14 -0.48 15.92 -6.00
CA ALA A 14 -0.62 15.22 -4.74
C ALA A 14 0.59 14.33 -4.41
N GLY A 15 1.17 13.68 -5.44
CA GLY A 15 2.39 12.90 -5.31
C GLY A 15 3.60 13.74 -4.91
N GLU A 16 3.73 14.93 -5.49
CA GLU A 16 4.78 15.89 -5.14
C GLU A 16 4.58 16.45 -3.72
N GLU A 17 3.35 16.81 -3.39
CA GLU A 17 3.00 17.36 -2.08
C GLU A 17 3.30 16.37 -0.95
N ILE A 18 2.89 15.10 -1.07
CA ILE A 18 3.16 14.09 -0.03
C ILE A 18 4.64 13.75 0.07
N PHE A 19 5.35 13.70 -1.07
CA PHE A 19 6.79 13.48 -1.12
C PHE A 19 7.53 14.57 -0.34
N ASN A 20 7.17 15.83 -0.57
CA ASN A 20 7.77 16.98 0.09
C ASN A 20 7.37 17.08 1.57
N LYS A 21 6.08 16.94 1.91
CA LYS A 21 5.58 17.06 3.29
C LYS A 21 6.17 16.02 4.25
N LEU A 22 6.41 14.80 3.78
CA LEU A 22 6.96 13.71 4.60
C LEU A 22 8.47 13.52 4.40
N HIS A 23 9.11 14.31 3.53
CA HIS A 23 10.52 14.12 3.12
C HIS A 23 10.80 12.65 2.79
N LEU A 24 10.01 12.09 1.87
CA LEU A 24 10.10 10.68 1.49
C LEU A 24 11.45 10.38 0.82
N ASP A 25 12.00 9.20 1.11
CA ASP A 25 13.28 8.75 0.56
C ASP A 25 13.18 8.28 -0.91
N SER A 26 11.96 8.17 -1.45
CA SER A 26 11.68 7.74 -2.83
C SER A 26 10.29 8.22 -3.28
N PHE A 27 10.05 8.30 -4.57
CA PHE A 27 8.75 8.76 -5.10
C PHE A 27 7.61 7.79 -4.74
N PRO A 28 6.41 8.29 -4.41
CA PRO A 28 5.20 7.47 -4.41
C PRO A 28 5.03 6.77 -5.76
N VAL A 29 4.60 5.51 -5.76
CA VAL A 29 4.40 4.71 -6.96
C VAL A 29 2.94 4.82 -7.41
N SER A 30 2.73 5.15 -8.68
CA SER A 30 1.46 5.06 -9.40
C SER A 30 1.30 3.66 -10.00
N ILE A 31 0.13 3.04 -9.82
CA ILE A 31 -0.19 1.71 -10.31
C ILE A 31 -1.54 1.76 -11.03
N LYS A 32 -1.53 1.43 -12.33
CA LYS A 32 -2.73 1.33 -13.18
C LYS A 32 -2.85 -0.08 -13.73
N TYR A 33 -4.00 -0.70 -13.57
CA TYR A 33 -4.29 -2.02 -14.13
C TYR A 33 -4.88 -1.87 -15.55
N ILE A 34 -4.36 -2.64 -16.51
CA ILE A 34 -4.72 -2.53 -17.94
C ILE A 34 -5.26 -3.84 -18.52
N LYS A 35 -6.18 -3.75 -19.47
CA LYS A 35 -6.81 -4.89 -20.18
C LYS A 35 -6.32 -5.00 -21.63
N ASP A 36 -6.26 -3.89 -22.36
CA ASP A 36 -5.80 -3.80 -23.75
C ASP A 36 -4.36 -3.24 -23.80
N LEU A 37 -3.40 -4.15 -23.95
CA LEU A 37 -1.98 -3.82 -23.99
C LEU A 37 -1.59 -2.92 -25.18
N LYS A 38 -2.38 -2.89 -26.26
CA LYS A 38 -2.05 -2.08 -27.45
C LYS A 38 -2.57 -0.65 -27.34
N LYS A 39 -3.66 -0.44 -26.59
CA LYS A 39 -4.33 0.88 -26.49
C LYS A 39 -4.04 1.61 -25.20
N GLU A 40 -3.84 0.88 -24.10
CA GLU A 40 -3.76 1.49 -22.77
C GLU A 40 -2.34 1.86 -22.36
N ILE A 41 -1.29 1.32 -23.01
CA ILE A 41 0.10 1.66 -22.73
C ILE A 41 0.44 3.01 -23.40
N PRO A 42 0.69 4.09 -22.63
CA PRO A 42 1.00 5.39 -23.20
C PRO A 42 2.43 5.43 -23.79
N PRO A 43 2.70 6.39 -24.69
CA PRO A 43 4.05 6.68 -25.16
C PRO A 43 5.03 6.92 -23.98
N GLY A 44 6.26 6.43 -24.12
CA GLY A 44 7.30 6.56 -23.09
C GLY A 44 7.20 5.56 -21.93
N VAL A 45 6.17 4.70 -21.90
CA VAL A 45 6.11 3.55 -21.00
C VAL A 45 6.71 2.33 -21.71
N ARG A 46 7.84 1.83 -21.20
CA ARG A 46 8.52 0.67 -21.81
C ARG A 46 8.00 -0.65 -21.25
N ARG A 47 8.02 -1.71 -22.07
CA ARG A 47 7.89 -3.09 -21.58
C ARG A 47 9.28 -3.72 -21.48
N PRO A 48 9.67 -4.29 -20.32
CA PRO A 48 10.96 -4.94 -20.17
C PRO A 48 11.26 -6.01 -21.23
N ILE A 49 10.26 -6.81 -21.62
CA ILE A 49 10.45 -7.92 -22.56
C ILE A 49 10.91 -7.45 -23.95
N ASP A 50 10.58 -6.23 -24.35
CA ASP A 50 10.97 -5.68 -25.65
C ASP A 50 12.51 -5.49 -25.76
N ASN A 51 13.20 -5.49 -24.62
CA ASN A 51 14.66 -5.45 -24.50
C ASN A 51 15.28 -6.79 -24.05
N GLY A 52 14.49 -7.87 -24.01
CA GLY A 52 14.94 -9.17 -23.48
C GLY A 52 15.11 -9.22 -21.95
N GLU A 53 14.55 -8.25 -21.22
CA GLU A 53 14.59 -8.21 -19.76
C GLU A 53 13.35 -8.88 -19.17
N ASN A 54 13.51 -9.53 -18.01
CA ASN A 54 12.38 -9.95 -17.18
C ASN A 54 12.43 -9.19 -15.85
N VAL A 55 11.31 -8.59 -15.45
CA VAL A 55 11.22 -7.70 -14.29
C VAL A 55 9.99 -8.07 -13.49
N SER A 56 10.18 -8.35 -12.20
CA SER A 56 9.02 -8.59 -11.33
C SER A 56 8.24 -7.32 -11.06
N ILE A 57 6.95 -7.44 -10.70
CA ILE A 57 6.13 -6.28 -10.33
C ILE A 57 6.78 -5.48 -9.18
N CYS A 58 7.31 -6.16 -8.16
CA CYS A 58 8.01 -5.52 -7.05
C CYS A 58 9.25 -4.75 -7.52
N GLN A 59 10.03 -5.32 -8.46
CA GLN A 59 11.17 -4.60 -9.06
C GLN A 59 10.72 -3.40 -9.88
N ALA A 60 9.60 -3.50 -10.61
CA ALA A 60 9.05 -2.38 -11.34
C ALA A 60 8.67 -1.22 -10.39
N PHE A 61 8.14 -1.53 -9.20
CA PHE A 61 7.89 -0.52 -8.16
C PHE A 61 9.19 0.15 -7.72
N THR A 62 10.26 -0.61 -7.50
CA THR A 62 11.60 -0.08 -7.19
C THR A 62 12.13 0.81 -8.32
N TYR A 63 12.03 0.37 -9.58
CA TYR A 63 12.46 1.14 -10.74
C TYR A 63 11.70 2.46 -10.89
N ALA A 64 10.39 2.46 -10.64
CA ALA A 64 9.62 3.70 -10.61
C ALA A 64 10.08 4.61 -9.47
N ARG A 65 10.01 4.16 -8.21
CA ARG A 65 10.23 5.04 -7.04
C ARG A 65 11.67 5.56 -6.89
N ARG A 66 12.68 4.80 -7.35
CA ARG A 66 14.11 5.16 -7.18
C ARG A 66 14.76 5.69 -8.45
N PHE A 67 14.31 5.22 -9.61
CA PHE A 67 14.98 5.50 -10.89
C PHE A 67 14.07 6.18 -11.91
N ARG A 68 12.86 6.58 -11.51
CA ARG A 68 11.87 7.27 -12.34
C ARG A 68 11.50 6.53 -13.63
N GLN A 69 11.64 5.21 -13.66
CA GLN A 69 11.25 4.44 -14.84
C GLN A 69 9.72 4.31 -14.89
N LYS A 70 9.20 4.34 -16.13
CA LYS A 70 7.78 4.11 -16.43
C LYS A 70 7.69 2.78 -17.18
N LEU A 71 7.11 1.77 -16.53
CA LEU A 71 7.13 0.39 -17.00
C LEU A 71 5.71 -0.12 -17.17
N SER A 72 5.49 -0.95 -18.20
CA SER A 72 4.33 -1.81 -18.29
C SER A 72 4.76 -3.25 -18.07
N ILE A 73 4.25 -3.88 -17.01
CA ILE A 73 4.53 -5.28 -16.68
C ILE A 73 3.31 -6.12 -17.03
N THR A 74 3.53 -7.14 -17.86
CA THR A 74 2.52 -8.16 -18.22
C THR A 74 2.97 -9.54 -17.74
N ALA A 75 2.15 -10.57 -17.99
CA ALA A 75 2.55 -11.95 -17.71
C ALA A 75 3.84 -12.37 -18.46
N ALA A 76 4.13 -11.78 -19.61
CA ALA A 76 5.36 -12.05 -20.37
C ALA A 76 6.60 -11.35 -19.79
N ASP A 77 6.42 -10.24 -19.07
CA ASP A 77 7.52 -9.46 -18.49
C ASP A 77 7.88 -9.95 -17.07
N ASN A 78 6.88 -10.44 -16.33
CA ASN A 78 7.01 -10.76 -14.91
C ASN A 78 7.59 -12.16 -14.67
N PHE A 79 8.87 -12.24 -14.32
CA PHE A 79 9.50 -13.52 -13.95
C PHE A 79 8.92 -14.12 -12.66
N CYS A 80 8.30 -13.31 -11.78
CA CYS A 80 7.62 -13.82 -10.59
C CYS A 80 6.25 -14.38 -11.01
N THR A 81 6.26 -15.54 -11.67
CA THR A 81 5.07 -16.15 -12.28
C THR A 81 3.92 -16.41 -11.29
N PRO A 82 4.12 -16.76 -10.01
CA PRO A 82 3.00 -16.86 -9.06
C PRO A 82 2.25 -15.54 -8.90
N SER A 83 2.94 -14.40 -9.02
CA SER A 83 2.31 -13.09 -8.94
C SER A 83 1.45 -12.81 -10.19
N SER A 84 1.89 -13.18 -11.39
CA SER A 84 1.06 -13.05 -12.61
C SER A 84 -0.27 -13.81 -12.48
N VAL A 85 -0.23 -14.98 -11.85
CA VAL A 85 -1.41 -15.83 -11.61
C VAL A 85 -2.27 -15.24 -10.50
N ALA A 86 -1.68 -14.78 -9.39
CA ALA A 86 -2.41 -14.14 -8.30
C ALA A 86 -3.13 -12.84 -8.74
N HIS A 87 -2.63 -12.18 -9.78
CA HIS A 87 -3.27 -11.04 -10.42
C HIS A 87 -4.32 -11.41 -11.49
N GLY A 88 -4.54 -12.71 -11.75
CA GLY A 88 -5.50 -13.21 -12.73
C GLY A 88 -5.16 -12.92 -14.20
N TRP A 89 -3.89 -12.65 -14.51
CA TRP A 89 -3.48 -12.35 -15.89
C TRP A 89 -3.41 -13.59 -16.77
N VAL A 90 -3.24 -14.77 -16.15
CA VAL A 90 -3.16 -16.07 -16.80
C VAL A 90 -4.21 -17.00 -16.19
N PRO A 91 -5.05 -17.68 -17.00
CA PRO A 91 -6.03 -18.62 -16.49
C PRO A 91 -5.33 -19.93 -16.08
N LEU A 92 -5.12 -20.13 -14.79
CA LEU A 92 -4.69 -21.41 -14.21
C LEU A 92 -5.77 -21.97 -13.30
N THR A 93 -5.79 -23.28 -13.14
CA THR A 93 -6.59 -23.97 -12.14
C THR A 93 -6.02 -23.74 -10.74
N MET A 94 -6.87 -23.87 -9.71
CA MET A 94 -6.43 -23.79 -8.31
C MET A 94 -5.42 -24.89 -7.95
N GLU A 95 -5.49 -26.04 -8.62
CA GLU A 95 -4.59 -27.17 -8.39
C GLU A 95 -3.18 -26.85 -8.90
N GLU A 96 -3.05 -26.33 -10.12
CA GLU A 96 -1.76 -25.87 -10.68
C GLU A 96 -1.13 -24.77 -9.82
N PHE A 97 -1.93 -23.81 -9.37
CA PHE A 97 -1.41 -22.73 -8.52
C PHE A 97 -0.97 -23.25 -7.15
N THR A 98 -1.74 -24.17 -6.56
CA THR A 98 -1.43 -24.82 -5.28
C THR A 98 -0.13 -25.62 -5.37
N GLU A 99 0.03 -26.40 -6.43
CA GLU A 99 1.25 -27.17 -6.69
C GLU A 99 2.48 -26.25 -6.77
N SER A 100 2.35 -25.12 -7.47
CA SER A 100 3.39 -24.09 -7.52
C SER A 100 3.78 -23.58 -6.13
N GLN A 101 2.82 -23.29 -5.24
CA GLN A 101 3.11 -22.78 -3.90
C GLN A 101 3.82 -23.82 -3.02
N VAL A 102 3.41 -25.09 -3.13
CA VAL A 102 4.02 -26.20 -2.38
C VAL A 102 5.44 -26.50 -2.87
N ARG A 103 5.67 -26.51 -4.19
CA ARG A 103 7.02 -26.71 -4.78
C ARG A 103 8.02 -25.64 -4.33
N GLN A 104 7.54 -24.41 -4.16
CA GLN A 104 8.34 -23.29 -3.65
C GLN A 104 8.48 -23.29 -2.12
N LYS A 105 7.80 -24.20 -1.41
CA LYS A 105 7.74 -24.27 0.06
C LYS A 105 7.18 -23.01 0.73
N TRP A 106 6.34 -22.25 0.01
CA TRP A 106 5.55 -21.16 0.61
C TRP A 106 4.50 -21.70 1.57
N SER A 107 3.94 -22.87 1.24
CA SER A 107 3.03 -23.63 2.08
C SER A 107 3.59 -25.02 2.33
N LYS A 108 3.39 -25.52 3.56
CA LYS A 108 3.91 -26.83 4.00
C LYS A 108 3.46 -27.97 3.09
N ASP A 109 2.19 -27.98 2.71
CA ASP A 109 1.54 -29.02 1.92
C ASP A 109 0.28 -28.45 1.24
N VAL A 110 -0.37 -29.28 0.41
CA VAL A 110 -1.60 -28.92 -0.31
C VAL A 110 -2.72 -28.50 0.65
N GLN A 111 -2.82 -29.11 1.83
CA GLN A 111 -3.88 -28.79 2.79
C GLN A 111 -3.64 -27.41 3.45
N ALA A 112 -2.38 -27.07 3.74
CA ALA A 112 -2.00 -25.76 4.22
C ALA A 112 -2.29 -24.68 3.17
N GLU A 113 -1.94 -24.92 1.90
CA GLU A 113 -2.23 -23.97 0.83
C GLU A 113 -3.74 -23.81 0.58
N LYS A 114 -4.53 -24.89 0.66
CA LYS A 114 -6.01 -24.80 0.57
C LYS A 114 -6.60 -23.92 1.68
N ARG A 115 -6.19 -24.11 2.94
CA ARG A 115 -6.65 -23.24 4.06
C ARG A 115 -6.25 -21.78 3.84
N ARG A 116 -5.03 -21.54 3.37
CA ARG A 116 -4.55 -20.19 3.04
C ARG A 116 -5.36 -19.56 1.90
N ALA A 117 -5.61 -20.34 0.85
CA ALA A 117 -6.39 -19.90 -0.29
C ALA A 117 -7.86 -19.67 0.06
N GLU A 118 -8.43 -20.41 1.00
CA GLU A 118 -9.78 -20.14 1.50
C GLU A 118 -9.86 -18.76 2.19
N HIS A 119 -8.85 -18.42 3.00
CA HIS A 119 -8.79 -17.13 3.67
C HIS A 119 -8.55 -15.95 2.70
N THR A 120 -7.70 -16.18 1.69
CA THR A 120 -7.19 -15.11 0.82
C THR A 120 -7.99 -14.97 -0.49
N TYR A 121 -8.42 -16.10 -1.05
CA TYR A 121 -8.89 -16.22 -2.44
C TYR A 121 -10.27 -16.87 -2.62
N ALA A 122 -10.90 -17.47 -1.58
CA ALA A 122 -12.16 -18.23 -1.70
C ALA A 122 -13.24 -17.53 -2.53
N ASN A 123 -13.34 -16.19 -2.39
CA ASN A 123 -14.32 -15.39 -3.11
C ASN A 123 -13.71 -14.55 -4.25
N ASN A 124 -12.38 -14.53 -4.38
CA ASN A 124 -11.70 -13.51 -5.19
C ASN A 124 -10.98 -14.07 -6.41
N PHE A 125 -10.60 -15.35 -6.46
CA PHE A 125 -9.84 -15.85 -7.61
C PHE A 125 -10.66 -15.82 -8.92
N LYS A 126 -11.92 -16.29 -8.88
CA LYS A 126 -12.85 -16.19 -10.01
C LYS A 126 -13.10 -14.72 -10.38
N ASN A 127 -13.44 -13.91 -9.37
CA ASN A 127 -13.68 -12.48 -9.57
C ASN A 127 -12.48 -11.79 -10.23
N ILE A 128 -11.24 -12.02 -9.76
CA ILE A 128 -10.02 -11.37 -10.29
C ILE A 128 -9.75 -11.80 -11.74
N ILE A 129 -9.91 -13.07 -12.09
CA ILE A 129 -9.77 -13.53 -13.48
C ILE A 129 -10.85 -12.89 -14.36
N GLU A 130 -12.09 -12.82 -13.87
CA GLU A 130 -13.22 -12.19 -14.57
C GLU A 130 -13.04 -10.68 -14.77
N LEU A 131 -12.20 -10.01 -13.96
CA LEU A 131 -11.82 -8.61 -14.21
C LEU A 131 -11.03 -8.44 -15.52
N ALA A 132 -10.44 -9.52 -16.06
CA ALA A 132 -9.77 -9.57 -17.36
C ALA A 132 -8.59 -8.59 -17.54
N TYR A 133 -7.90 -8.25 -16.44
CA TYR A 133 -6.65 -7.51 -16.51
C TYR A 133 -5.51 -8.38 -17.06
N ARG A 134 -4.54 -7.74 -17.72
CA ARG A 134 -3.43 -8.41 -18.42
C ARG A 134 -2.06 -7.81 -18.12
N GLY A 135 -2.03 -6.73 -17.34
CA GLY A 135 -0.79 -6.12 -16.89
C GLY A 135 -1.04 -4.90 -16.01
N VAL A 136 0.05 -4.25 -15.67
CA VAL A 136 0.09 -3.00 -14.91
C VAL A 136 1.02 -2.00 -15.55
N ILE A 137 0.63 -0.73 -15.53
CA ILE A 137 1.53 0.41 -15.74
C ILE A 137 1.98 0.89 -14.36
N VAL A 138 3.28 1.03 -14.22
CA VAL A 138 3.96 1.48 -13.01
C VAL A 138 4.80 2.69 -13.35
N SER A 139 4.69 3.76 -12.56
CA SER A 139 5.48 4.99 -12.74
C SER A 139 5.60 5.75 -11.42
N PRO A 140 6.50 6.74 -11.30
CA PRO A 140 6.43 7.69 -10.20
C PRO A 140 5.13 8.48 -10.28
N LEU A 141 4.44 8.62 -9.16
CA LEU A 141 3.18 9.35 -9.10
C LEU A 141 3.33 10.81 -9.55
N THR A 142 4.46 11.44 -9.23
CA THR A 142 4.80 12.82 -9.59
C THR A 142 4.85 13.08 -11.09
N GLU A 143 5.01 12.04 -11.92
CA GLU A 143 5.12 12.14 -13.38
C GLU A 143 4.36 11.00 -14.07
N THR A 144 3.30 10.50 -13.42
CA THR A 144 2.50 9.38 -13.92
C THR A 144 1.86 9.76 -15.27
N PRO A 145 1.89 8.90 -16.29
CA PRO A 145 1.24 9.16 -17.58
C PRO A 145 -0.24 8.75 -17.59
N VAL A 146 -0.73 8.16 -16.49
CA VAL A 146 -2.08 7.62 -16.34
C VAL A 146 -2.68 7.96 -14.98
N ILE A 147 -4.01 8.04 -14.90
CA ILE A 147 -4.72 8.15 -13.62
C ILE A 147 -4.60 6.79 -12.90
N PRO A 148 -3.97 6.70 -11.72
CA PRO A 148 -3.74 5.43 -11.06
C PRO A 148 -5.03 4.85 -10.46
N ASP A 149 -5.07 3.53 -10.37
CA ASP A 149 -6.11 2.80 -9.63
C ASP A 149 -5.72 2.68 -8.15
N SER A 150 -4.44 2.39 -7.89
CA SER A 150 -3.83 2.37 -6.58
C SER A 150 -2.49 3.10 -6.59
N ILE A 151 -2.06 3.50 -5.40
CA ILE A 151 -0.74 4.05 -5.17
C ILE A 151 -0.05 3.28 -4.05
N LEU A 152 1.28 3.25 -4.08
CA LEU A 152 2.10 2.64 -3.04
C LEU A 152 3.18 3.62 -2.60
N ILE A 153 3.19 3.92 -1.31
CA ILE A 153 4.19 4.80 -0.70
C ILE A 153 5.13 3.94 0.14
N TYR A 154 6.43 4.12 -0.04
CA TYR A 154 7.46 3.52 0.82
C TYR A 154 8.06 4.60 1.73
N CYS A 155 8.19 4.28 3.01
CA CYS A 155 8.69 5.21 4.03
C CYS A 155 9.14 4.46 5.29
N ASP A 156 9.67 5.18 6.29
CA ASP A 156 9.99 4.62 7.60
C ASP A 156 8.75 4.58 8.53
N GLY A 157 8.91 3.97 9.72
CA GLY A 157 7.86 3.86 10.73
C GLY A 157 7.24 5.21 11.16
N PRO A 158 8.04 6.24 11.48
CA PRO A 158 7.53 7.56 11.82
C PRO A 158 6.66 8.17 10.72
N LYS A 159 7.12 8.18 9.46
CA LYS A 159 6.36 8.72 8.32
C LYS A 159 5.06 7.93 8.10
N LEU A 160 5.13 6.59 8.17
CA LEU A 160 3.95 5.73 8.05
C LEU A 160 2.91 6.03 9.15
N THR A 161 3.35 6.30 10.37
CA THR A 161 2.46 6.64 11.50
C THR A 161 1.61 7.87 11.20
N TYR A 162 2.18 8.90 10.55
CA TYR A 162 1.42 10.09 10.16
C TYR A 162 0.42 9.82 9.04
N ILE A 163 0.73 8.93 8.10
CA ILE A 163 -0.23 8.50 7.07
C ILE A 163 -1.38 7.72 7.73
N ILE A 164 -1.07 6.81 8.67
CA ILE A 164 -2.08 6.05 9.43
C ILE A 164 -2.98 7.00 10.23
N ASN A 165 -2.41 7.99 10.89
CA ASN A 165 -3.13 9.03 11.61
C ASN A 165 -4.09 9.78 10.67
N ALA A 166 -3.62 10.22 9.50
CA ALA A 166 -4.44 10.93 8.54
C ALA A 166 -5.63 10.08 8.06
N LEU A 167 -5.41 8.81 7.72
CA LEU A 167 -6.46 7.88 7.30
C LEU A 167 -7.52 7.64 8.39
N ASN A 168 -7.13 7.71 9.65
CA ASN A 168 -8.02 7.45 10.79
C ASN A 168 -8.54 8.71 11.49
N TYR A 169 -8.12 9.92 11.10
CA TYR A 169 -8.44 11.16 11.83
C TYR A 169 -9.94 11.34 12.10
N GLU A 170 -10.78 11.13 11.09
CA GLU A 170 -12.24 11.16 11.23
C GLU A 170 -12.88 9.79 11.47
N HIS A 171 -12.08 8.71 11.55
CA HIS A 171 -12.54 7.32 11.72
C HIS A 171 -13.62 6.84 10.72
N LYS A 172 -13.69 7.44 9.52
CA LYS A 172 -14.62 7.04 8.46
C LYS A 172 -14.36 5.59 8.02
N ARG A 173 -15.40 4.75 8.03
CA ARG A 173 -15.35 3.34 7.59
C ARG A 173 -14.68 3.14 6.22
N LYS A 174 -14.84 4.12 5.32
CA LYS A 174 -14.23 4.14 3.98
C LYS A 174 -12.70 4.02 4.06
N TYR A 175 -12.04 4.86 4.86
CA TYR A 175 -10.58 4.99 4.93
C TYR A 175 -9.89 4.07 5.93
N ARG A 176 -10.67 3.34 6.75
CA ARG A 176 -10.13 2.34 7.69
C ARG A 176 -9.22 1.34 6.97
N ILE A 177 -8.01 1.20 7.51
CA ILE A 177 -6.99 0.26 7.07
C ILE A 177 -7.43 -1.17 7.42
N GLN A 178 -7.17 -2.12 6.52
CA GLN A 178 -7.40 -3.54 6.77
C GLN A 178 -6.20 -4.28 6.19
N SER A 179 -5.44 -5.00 7.01
CA SER A 179 -4.22 -5.67 6.55
C SER A 179 -4.03 -7.02 7.21
N THR A 180 -3.58 -7.98 6.40
CA THR A 180 -3.08 -9.29 6.81
C THR A 180 -1.60 -9.38 6.41
N PHE A 181 -0.85 -10.31 7.00
CA PHE A 181 0.58 -10.47 6.75
C PHE A 181 0.92 -11.94 6.59
N GLU A 182 1.66 -12.25 5.53
CA GLU A 182 2.10 -13.61 5.21
C GLU A 182 3.62 -13.68 5.05
N GLY A 183 4.29 -12.52 4.91
CA GLY A 183 5.74 -12.43 4.72
C GLY A 183 6.19 -12.59 3.26
N PHE A 184 5.24 -12.67 2.32
CA PHE A 184 5.46 -12.69 0.88
C PHE A 184 4.22 -12.19 0.13
N GLY A 185 4.40 -11.77 -1.14
CA GLY A 185 3.35 -11.09 -1.91
C GLY A 185 2.99 -9.70 -1.35
N GLU A 186 3.85 -9.13 -0.51
CA GLU A 186 3.54 -7.97 0.32
C GLU A 186 3.46 -6.68 -0.51
N SER A 187 4.42 -6.37 -1.38
CA SER A 187 4.30 -5.14 -2.20
C SER A 187 3.40 -5.29 -3.42
N CYS A 188 3.63 -6.26 -4.31
CA CYS A 188 2.89 -6.42 -5.57
C CYS A 188 1.40 -6.69 -5.34
N SER A 189 1.07 -7.74 -4.60
CA SER A 189 -0.32 -8.11 -4.34
C SER A 189 -0.94 -7.23 -3.26
N LYS A 190 -0.33 -7.14 -2.07
CA LYS A 190 -0.95 -6.42 -0.96
C LYS A 190 -0.82 -4.90 -1.06
N GLY A 191 0.31 -4.37 -1.54
CA GLY A 191 0.50 -2.94 -1.75
C GLY A 191 -0.13 -2.41 -3.04
N GLY A 192 -0.14 -3.19 -4.12
CA GLY A 192 -0.68 -2.78 -5.43
C GLY A 192 -2.12 -3.23 -5.67
N LEU A 193 -2.35 -4.54 -5.69
CA LEU A 193 -3.62 -5.13 -6.14
C LEU A 193 -4.75 -5.02 -5.12
N MET A 194 -4.47 -5.36 -3.86
CA MET A 194 -5.48 -5.39 -2.81
C MET A 194 -6.18 -4.04 -2.62
N PRO A 195 -5.48 -2.89 -2.63
CA PRO A 195 -6.15 -1.59 -2.54
C PRO A 195 -7.05 -1.29 -3.73
N PHE A 196 -6.63 -1.69 -4.93
CA PHE A 196 -7.45 -1.54 -6.13
C PHE A 196 -8.74 -2.37 -6.03
N ILE A 197 -8.66 -3.65 -5.70
CA ILE A 197 -9.85 -4.53 -5.71
C ILE A 197 -10.75 -4.34 -4.49
N THR A 198 -10.18 -4.09 -3.30
CA THR A 198 -10.93 -4.02 -2.05
C THR A 198 -11.36 -2.60 -1.67
N GLN A 199 -10.78 -1.59 -2.31
CA GLN A 199 -10.93 -0.18 -1.94
C GLN A 199 -10.53 0.08 -0.47
N LYS A 200 -9.52 -0.65 0.03
CA LYS A 200 -8.96 -0.53 1.39
C LYS A 200 -7.46 -0.33 1.36
N ALA A 201 -6.97 0.55 2.24
CA ALA A 201 -5.54 0.73 2.43
C ALA A 201 -4.93 -0.50 3.13
N GLN A 202 -3.68 -0.77 2.77
CA GLN A 202 -2.92 -1.96 3.15
C GLN A 202 -1.52 -1.54 3.63
N ILE A 203 -1.18 -1.84 4.89
CA ILE A 203 0.17 -1.64 5.41
C ILE A 203 1.05 -2.75 4.86
N VAL A 204 2.14 -2.40 4.19
CA VAL A 204 3.13 -3.32 3.64
C VAL A 204 4.32 -3.39 4.59
N ILE A 205 4.54 -4.57 5.15
CA ILE A 205 5.85 -4.92 5.73
C ILE A 205 6.51 -5.75 4.63
N PRO A 206 7.61 -5.29 4.01
CA PRO A 206 8.22 -6.01 2.90
C PRO A 206 8.46 -7.48 3.26
N GLY A 207 8.25 -8.37 2.30
CA GLY A 207 8.48 -9.79 2.47
C GLY A 207 9.91 -10.22 2.15
N THR A 208 10.15 -11.53 2.13
CA THR A 208 11.45 -12.09 1.70
C THR A 208 11.74 -11.79 0.23
N GLY A 209 10.75 -11.94 -0.65
CA GLY A 209 10.88 -11.64 -2.08
C GLY A 209 11.12 -10.16 -2.37
N ASP A 210 10.47 -9.26 -1.62
CA ASP A 210 10.66 -7.82 -1.74
C ASP A 210 12.13 -7.42 -1.47
N ARG A 211 12.69 -7.93 -0.37
CA ARG A 211 14.09 -7.66 -0.03
C ARG A 211 15.05 -8.31 -1.01
N SER A 212 14.84 -9.59 -1.30
CA SER A 212 15.79 -10.40 -2.07
C SER A 212 15.81 -10.04 -3.55
N PHE A 213 14.66 -9.72 -4.14
CA PHE A 213 14.52 -9.54 -5.59
C PHE A 213 14.31 -8.08 -6.00
N ALA A 214 13.64 -7.28 -5.17
CA ALA A 214 13.31 -5.89 -5.47
C ALA A 214 14.17 -4.87 -4.72
N GLY A 215 15.13 -5.32 -3.89
CA GLY A 215 16.08 -4.44 -3.21
C GLY A 215 15.43 -3.49 -2.20
N ILE A 216 14.27 -3.87 -1.65
CA ILE A 216 13.58 -3.09 -0.62
C ILE A 216 14.37 -3.22 0.68
N GLN A 217 14.65 -2.09 1.34
CA GLN A 217 15.56 -2.03 2.47
C GLN A 217 14.86 -2.40 3.80
N ASP A 218 15.63 -2.82 4.81
CA ASP A 218 15.09 -3.31 6.08
C ASP A 218 14.30 -2.26 6.88
N HIS A 219 14.67 -0.99 6.74
CA HIS A 219 14.00 0.13 7.38
C HIS A 219 12.76 0.62 6.61
N GLU A 220 12.54 0.09 5.39
CA GLU A 220 11.41 0.49 4.57
C GLU A 220 10.16 -0.29 4.96
N LEU A 221 9.11 0.47 5.23
CA LEU A 221 7.74 0.01 5.26
C LEU A 221 7.01 0.60 4.07
N GLY A 222 5.78 0.16 3.83
CA GLY A 222 4.94 0.76 2.82
C GLY A 222 3.48 0.84 3.21
N ILE A 223 2.74 1.59 2.41
CA ILE A 223 1.28 1.60 2.45
C ILE A 223 0.73 1.71 1.04
N GLY A 224 -0.01 0.67 0.65
CA GLY A 224 -0.82 0.67 -0.56
C GLY A 224 -2.20 1.24 -0.26
N MET A 225 -2.75 2.07 -1.14
CA MET A 225 -4.10 2.60 -0.99
C MET A 225 -4.78 2.84 -2.34
N PRO A 226 -6.12 2.86 -2.41
CA PRO A 226 -6.82 3.38 -3.59
C PRO A 226 -6.28 4.76 -3.91
N ALA A 227 -6.01 5.05 -5.19
CA ALA A 227 -5.31 6.27 -5.57
C ALA A 227 -5.99 7.53 -5.00
N SER A 228 -7.32 7.59 -5.06
CA SER A 228 -8.12 8.71 -4.54
C SER A 228 -7.94 9.00 -3.04
N TYR A 229 -7.37 8.08 -2.26
CA TYR A 229 -7.19 8.29 -0.82
C TYR A 229 -6.06 9.27 -0.52
N ILE A 230 -5.15 9.53 -1.46
CA ILE A 230 -4.06 10.49 -1.26
C ILE A 230 -4.56 11.89 -0.91
N PHE A 231 -5.66 12.34 -1.52
CA PHE A 231 -6.23 13.66 -1.25
C PHE A 231 -6.76 13.75 0.19
N TYR A 232 -7.42 12.69 0.67
CA TYR A 232 -7.88 12.61 2.05
C TYR A 232 -6.71 12.52 3.04
N VAL A 233 -5.65 11.79 2.68
CA VAL A 233 -4.42 11.74 3.48
C VAL A 233 -3.80 13.13 3.57
N LEU A 234 -3.67 13.87 2.46
CA LEU A 234 -3.08 15.21 2.44
C LEU A 234 -3.89 16.23 3.25
N GLU A 235 -5.22 16.17 3.17
CA GLU A 235 -6.14 17.01 3.96
C GLU A 235 -5.94 16.79 5.47
N ASN A 236 -5.78 15.53 5.89
CA ASN A 236 -5.71 15.14 7.30
C ASN A 236 -4.29 14.94 7.83
N LEU A 237 -3.26 15.15 6.99
CA LEU A 237 -1.88 14.95 7.39
C LEU A 237 -1.51 15.95 8.50
N PHE A 238 -0.90 15.43 9.56
CA PHE A 238 -0.48 16.19 10.75
C PHE A 238 -1.63 16.78 11.61
N GLN A 239 -2.89 16.40 11.37
CA GLN A 239 -4.01 16.89 12.19
C GLN A 239 -4.12 16.17 13.55
N THR A 240 -3.84 14.87 13.59
CA THR A 240 -3.85 14.09 14.86
C THR A 240 -2.81 14.63 15.83
N GLY A 241 -3.26 15.10 17.00
CA GLY A 241 -2.37 15.66 18.01
C GLY A 241 -1.75 17.02 17.64
N ALA A 242 -2.30 17.72 16.63
CA ALA A 242 -1.86 19.05 16.26
C ALA A 242 -1.87 20.00 17.47
N GLY A 243 -0.80 20.80 17.60
CA GLY A 243 -0.60 21.71 18.74
C GLY A 243 -0.13 21.05 20.04
N GLN A 244 -0.01 19.71 20.11
CA GLN A 244 0.35 18.98 21.34
C GLN A 244 1.83 18.58 21.42
N GLY A 245 2.70 19.16 20.60
CA GLY A 245 4.13 18.79 20.54
C GLY A 245 4.41 17.43 19.88
N LEU A 246 3.38 16.70 19.45
CA LEU A 246 3.47 15.43 18.71
C LEU A 246 3.62 15.63 17.19
N LYS A 247 4.26 16.73 16.77
CA LYS A 247 4.41 17.11 15.36
C LYS A 247 5.52 16.31 14.67
N PHE A 248 5.39 16.17 13.35
CA PHE A 248 6.45 15.60 12.51
C PHE A 248 7.60 16.63 12.36
N PRO A 249 8.88 16.21 12.44
CA PRO A 249 9.35 14.88 12.84
C PRO A 249 9.13 14.63 14.35
N LEU A 250 8.70 13.40 14.69
CA LEU A 250 8.47 12.97 16.07
C LEU A 250 9.73 13.18 16.91
N ARG A 251 9.59 13.90 18.02
CA ARG A 251 10.64 14.02 19.03
C ARG A 251 10.38 13.03 20.14
N GLN A 252 11.41 12.29 20.54
CA GLN A 252 11.33 11.42 21.69
C GLN A 252 11.32 12.27 22.97
N LEU A 253 10.37 12.00 23.87
CA LEU A 253 10.21 12.70 25.14
C LEU A 253 10.36 11.70 26.28
N ILE A 254 11.48 11.75 27.03
CA ILE A 254 11.72 11.00 28.28
C ILE A 254 12.76 11.83 29.08
N PRO A 255 12.70 12.09 30.42
CA PRO A 255 11.80 11.63 31.51
C PRO A 255 11.04 12.73 32.32
N LYS A 256 10.20 12.31 33.28
CA LYS A 256 9.26 13.06 34.16
C LYS A 256 7.99 13.60 33.48
N LEU A 257 7.34 12.77 32.68
CA LEU A 257 6.01 13.07 32.15
C LEU A 257 4.94 12.95 33.24
N ASN A 258 3.92 13.82 33.19
CA ASN A 258 2.68 13.70 33.95
C ASN A 258 1.49 14.07 33.06
N GLU A 259 0.26 13.94 33.55
CA GLU A 259 -0.96 14.23 32.80
C GLU A 259 -1.08 15.67 32.27
N ASN A 260 -0.31 16.64 32.79
CA ASN A 260 -0.31 18.01 32.25
C ASN A 260 0.38 18.12 30.88
N LEU A 261 0.93 17.01 30.36
CA LEU A 261 1.55 16.94 29.04
C LEU A 261 0.61 17.39 27.91
N THR A 262 -0.68 17.04 28.00
CA THR A 262 -1.69 17.46 27.03
C THR A 262 -2.98 17.87 27.73
N PRO A 263 -3.79 18.79 27.17
CA PRO A 263 -5.08 19.18 27.72
C PRO A 263 -6.02 17.99 27.90
N GLY A 264 -5.99 17.03 26.96
CA GLY A 264 -6.82 15.82 27.04
C GLY A 264 -6.41 14.91 28.19
N PHE A 265 -5.11 14.75 28.45
CA PHE A 265 -4.64 13.92 29.56
C PHE A 265 -4.99 14.54 30.91
N LYS A 266 -4.83 15.86 31.05
CA LYS A 266 -5.22 16.60 32.25
C LYS A 266 -6.73 16.46 32.53
N TYR A 267 -7.56 16.69 31.51
CA TYR A 267 -9.01 16.50 31.61
C TYR A 267 -9.36 15.07 32.05
N MET A 268 -8.72 14.06 31.45
CA MET A 268 -8.98 12.66 31.82
C MET A 268 -8.58 12.35 33.25
N ARG A 269 -7.48 12.91 33.76
CA ARG A 269 -7.09 12.76 35.17
C ARG A 269 -8.18 13.32 36.10
N GLU A 270 -8.64 14.54 35.84
CA GLU A 270 -9.69 15.20 36.63
C GLU A 270 -10.99 14.38 36.67
N VAL A 271 -11.40 13.80 35.53
CA VAL A 271 -12.57 12.92 35.43
C VAL A 271 -12.38 11.62 36.20
N ILE A 272 -11.19 11.00 36.10
CA ILE A 272 -10.86 9.76 36.81
C ILE A 272 -10.90 9.99 38.33
N ASP A 273 -10.26 11.06 38.81
CA ASP A 273 -10.20 11.35 40.24
C ASP A 273 -11.59 11.61 40.83
N LYS A 274 -12.46 12.30 40.09
CA LYS A 274 -13.86 12.49 40.46
C LYS A 274 -14.60 11.16 40.62
N LYS A 275 -14.51 10.27 39.62
CA LYS A 275 -15.18 8.95 39.64
C LYS A 275 -14.68 8.05 40.76
N LEU A 276 -13.36 8.04 41.02
CA LEU A 276 -12.79 7.23 42.09
C LEU A 276 -13.24 7.69 43.48
N ASN A 277 -13.44 9.01 43.68
CA ASN A 277 -13.96 9.53 44.93
C ASN A 277 -15.45 9.19 45.13
N GLU A 278 -16.25 9.24 44.07
CA GLU A 278 -17.65 8.79 44.11
C GLU A 278 -17.78 7.31 44.49
N MET A 279 -16.89 6.44 43.97
CA MET A 279 -16.89 5.01 44.27
C MET A 279 -16.44 4.67 45.70
N LYS A 280 -15.65 5.52 46.36
CA LYS A 280 -15.22 5.32 47.76
C LYS A 280 -16.28 5.71 48.78
N ASN A 281 -17.26 6.51 48.36
CA ASN A 281 -18.35 7.02 49.20
C ASN A 281 -19.64 6.19 49.03
N GLN A 282 -19.59 5.10 48.26
CA GLN A 282 -20.65 4.09 48.11
C GLN A 282 -20.24 2.82 48.85
#